data_AF-A0A0W8FJA5-F1
#
_entry.id   AF-A0A0W8FJA5-F1
#
_cell.length_a   1.000
_cell.length_b   1.000
_cell.length_c   1.000
_cell.angle_alpha   90.00
_cell.angle_beta   90.00
_cell.angle_gamma   90.00
#
_symmetry.space_group_name_H-M   'P 1'
#
loop_
_entity.id
_entity.type
_entity.pdbx_description
1 polymer ?
#
loop_
_entity_poly.entity_id
_entity_poly.type
_entity_poly.pdbx_seq_one_letter_code
_entity_poly.pdbx_strand_id
1 'polypeptide(L)' 'MQLARKIAMRQRIRIDRRLRRQFCRRCNAFLVPGVNMRVRIHRGRVVVTCLACGHRARYPARRSSRG' A
#
# COMPACT_ATOMS: atom_id res chain seq x y z
N MET A 1 2.26 -8.84 -8.58
CA MET A 1 0.86 -8.83 -8.03
C MET A 1 -0.27 -8.81 -9.07
N GLN A 2 -0.02 -8.85 -10.38
CA GLN A 2 -1.10 -8.79 -11.37
C GLN A 2 -2.03 -10.01 -11.32
N LEU A 3 -1.47 -11.23 -11.24
CA LEU A 3 -2.23 -12.47 -11.16
C LEU A 3 -3.07 -12.58 -9.87
N ALA A 4 -2.46 -12.34 -8.70
CA ALA A 4 -3.16 -12.38 -7.41
C ALA A 4 -4.35 -11.41 -7.35
N ARG A 5 -4.25 -10.22 -7.97
CA ARG A 5 -5.37 -9.28 -8.09
C ARG A 5 -6.50 -9.84 -8.96
N LYS A 6 -6.18 -10.45 -10.10
CA LYS A 6 -7.17 -11.06 -11.00
C LYS A 6 -7.92 -12.20 -10.29
N ILE A 7 -7.21 -13.06 -9.56
CA ILE A 7 -7.82 -14.15 -8.78
C ILE A 7 -8.72 -13.57 -7.68
N ALA A 8 -8.23 -12.60 -6.90
CA ALA A 8 -9.00 -11.96 -5.84
C ALA A 8 -10.28 -11.29 -6.35
N MET A 9 -10.22 -10.62 -7.52
CA MET A 9 -11.39 -10.05 -8.17
C MET A 9 -12.39 -11.12 -8.61
N ARG A 10 -11.90 -12.18 -9.28
CA ARG A 10 -12.75 -13.29 -9.75
C ARG A 10 -13.45 -14.00 -8.60
N GLN A 11 -12.75 -14.26 -7.51
CA GLN A 11 -13.29 -14.92 -6.32
C GLN A 11 -14.02 -13.96 -5.35
N ARG A 12 -14.04 -12.65 -5.64
CA ARG A 12 -14.54 -11.59 -4.74
C ARG A 12 -13.90 -11.61 -3.34
N ILE A 13 -12.66 -12.09 -3.23
CA ILE A 13 -11.91 -12.16 -1.98
C ILE A 13 -11.10 -10.89 -1.79
N ARG A 14 -11.10 -10.36 -0.56
CA ARG A 14 -10.27 -9.22 -0.20
C ARG A 14 -8.85 -9.69 0.11
N ILE A 15 -7.86 -9.27 -0.68
CA ILE A 15 -6.45 -9.51 -0.36
C ILE A 15 -6.13 -8.88 1.01
N ASP A 16 -5.36 -9.60 1.83
CA ASP A 16 -4.93 -9.14 3.14
C ASP A 16 -4.30 -7.73 3.07
N ARG A 17 -4.53 -6.94 4.13
CA ARG A 17 -4.10 -5.54 4.19
C ARG A 17 -2.57 -5.39 4.13
N ARG A 18 -1.81 -6.33 4.69
CA ARG A 18 -0.33 -6.33 4.65
C ARG A 18 0.15 -6.56 3.21
N LEU A 19 -0.34 -7.61 2.55
CA LEU A 19 -0.01 -7.92 1.16
C LEU A 19 -0.39 -6.77 0.21
N ARG A 20 -1.58 -6.17 0.38
CA ARG A 20 -2.02 -5.03 -0.45
C ARG A 20 -1.15 -3.78 -0.30
N ARG A 21 -0.42 -3.63 0.79
CA ARG A 21 0.44 -2.47 1.08
C ARG A 21 1.87 -2.66 0.58
N GLN A 22 2.30 -3.89 0.43
CA GLN A 22 3.62 -4.26 -0.08
C GLN A 22 3.75 -4.05 -1.60
N PHE A 23 2.66 -3.76 -2.31
CA PHE A 23 2.69 -3.56 -3.76
C PHE A 23 2.03 -2.25 -4.16
N CYS A 24 2.61 -1.61 -5.18
CA CYS A 24 2.03 -0.41 -5.76
C CYS A 24 0.69 -0.74 -6.45
N ARG A 25 -0.36 0.01 -6.12
CA ARG A 25 -1.69 -0.20 -6.72
C ARG A 25 -1.77 0.18 -8.20
N ARG A 26 -0.81 0.95 -8.71
CA ARG A 26 -0.74 1.39 -10.11
C ARG A 26 0.11 0.44 -10.95
N CYS A 27 1.42 0.40 -10.73
CA CYS A 27 2.35 -0.40 -11.54
C CYS A 27 2.53 -1.85 -11.04
N ASN A 28 1.95 -2.24 -9.90
CA ASN A 28 2.13 -3.56 -9.27
C ASN A 28 3.57 -3.92 -8.88
N ALA A 29 4.49 -2.93 -8.86
CA ALA A 29 5.84 -3.10 -8.34
C ALA A 29 5.82 -3.43 -6.84
N PHE A 30 6.74 -4.30 -6.42
CA PHE A 30 6.96 -4.58 -5.00
C PHE A 30 7.62 -3.37 -4.34
N LEU A 31 7.05 -2.91 -3.24
CA LEU A 31 7.47 -1.71 -2.53
C LEU A 31 8.40 -2.08 -1.38
N VAL A 32 9.67 -1.68 -1.50
CA VAL A 32 10.70 -1.86 -0.48
C VAL A 32 11.04 -0.48 0.10
N PRO A 33 10.82 -0.25 1.42
CA PRO A 33 11.23 0.98 2.09
C PRO A 33 12.72 1.25 1.85
N GLY A 34 13.07 2.49 1.48
CA GLY A 34 14.46 2.90 1.26
C GLY A 34 15.02 2.60 -0.14
N VAL A 35 14.39 1.71 -0.91
CA VAL A 35 14.84 1.37 -2.27
C VAL A 35 13.97 2.05 -3.33
N ASN A 36 12.69 1.68 -3.41
CA ASN A 36 11.76 2.17 -4.43
C ASN A 36 10.45 2.73 -3.85
N MET A 37 10.43 2.92 -2.52
CA MET A 37 9.30 3.47 -1.77
C MET A 37 9.77 4.56 -0.80
N ARG A 38 9.08 5.70 -0.82
CA ARG A 38 9.21 6.77 0.17
C ARG A 38 8.03 6.77 1.12
N VAL A 39 8.31 6.69 2.42
CA VAL A 39 7.29 6.76 3.48
C VAL A 39 7.39 8.10 4.20
N ARG A 40 6.25 8.77 4.39
CA ARG A 40 6.15 10.02 5.15
C ARG A 40 4.99 9.92 6.13
N ILE A 41 5.16 10.46 7.33
CA ILE A 41 4.07 10.57 8.31
C ILE A 41 3.69 12.04 8.40
N HIS A 42 2.43 12.36 8.17
CA HIS A 42 1.94 13.74 8.21
C HIS A 42 0.48 13.76 8.72
N ARG A 43 0.20 14.62 9.71
CA ARG A 43 -1.13 14.81 10.32
C ARG A 43 -1.84 13.47 10.65
N GLY A 44 -1.15 12.55 11.31
CA GLY A 44 -1.70 11.24 11.69
C GLY A 44 -1.96 10.28 10.52
N ARG A 45 -1.35 10.51 9.35
CA ARG A 45 -1.48 9.65 8.17
C ARG A 45 -0.10 9.24 7.68
N VAL A 46 0.03 7.95 7.32
CA VAL A 46 1.18 7.40 6.62
C VAL A 46 0.95 7.55 5.12
N VAL A 47 1.76 8.37 4.47
CA VAL A 47 1.79 8.58 3.03
C VAL A 47 2.92 7.74 2.44
N VAL A 48 2.56 6.79 1.58
CA VAL A 48 3.48 5.91 0.87
C VAL A 48 3.53 6.36 -0.59
N THR A 49 4.72 6.70 -1.08
CA THR A 49 4.95 7.09 -2.48
C THR A 49 5.81 6.04 -3.16
N CYS A 50 5.31 5.50 -4.28
CA CYS A 50 6.08 4.64 -5.16
C CYS A 50 7.03 5.50 -6.01
N LEU A 51 8.33 5.25 -5.93
CA LEU A 51 9.33 5.98 -6.70
C LEU A 51 9.42 5.51 -8.16
N ALA A 52 8.93 4.30 -8.46
CA ALA A 52 8.91 3.77 -9.83
C ALA A 52 7.81 4.37 -10.73
N CYS A 53 6.68 4.83 -10.18
CA CYS A 53 5.56 5.37 -10.97
C CYS A 53 4.89 6.62 -10.39
N GLY A 54 5.42 7.16 -9.28
CA GLY A 54 4.91 8.36 -8.61
C GLY A 54 3.59 8.19 -7.84
N HIS A 55 2.96 7.01 -7.85
CA HIS A 55 1.67 6.80 -7.17
C HIS A 55 1.78 6.98 -5.65
N ARG A 56 0.81 7.67 -5.05
CA ARG A 56 0.75 7.98 -3.62
C ARG A 56 -0.45 7.28 -2.97
N ALA A 57 -0.18 6.41 -2.00
CA ALA A 57 -1.18 5.79 -1.14
C ALA A 57 -1.17 6.44 0.25
N ARG A 58 -2.35 6.64 0.85
CA ARG A 58 -2.51 7.22 2.18
C ARG A 58 -3.18 6.20 3.10
N TYR A 59 -2.60 6.00 4.27
CA TYR A 59 -3.13 5.12 5.30
C TYR A 59 -3.26 5.91 6.61
N PRO A 60 -4.35 5.75 7.37
CA PRO A 60 -4.38 6.28 8.73
C PRO A 60 -3.27 5.61 9.54
N ALA A 61 -2.44 6.40 10.22
CA ALA A 61 -1.61 5.88 11.30
C ALA A 61 -2.60 5.46 12.39
N ARG A 62 -2.51 4.23 12.89
CA ARG A 62 -3.35 3.81 14.02
C ARG A 62 -3.13 4.84 15.14
N ARG A 63 -4.20 5.49 15.62
CA ARG A 63 -4.19 6.07 16.96
C ARG A 63 -3.98 4.89 17.91
N SER A 64 -2.86 4.86 18.60
CA SER A 64 -2.88 4.31 19.95
C SER A 64 -3.89 5.16 20.75
N SER A 65 -4.88 4.49 21.32
CA SER A 65 -5.79 4.97 22.39
C SER A 65 -6.46 6.36 22.23
N ARG A 66 -7.79 6.33 22.05
CA ARG A 66 -8.70 7.23 22.77
C ARG A 66 -10.09 6.59 22.80
N GLY A 67 -10.49 6.12 23.97
CA GLY A 67 -11.69 5.34 24.25
C GLY A 67 -11.30 4.06 24.97
#